data_AF-A0A1U7LN52-F1
#
_entry.id   AF-A0A1U7LN52-F1
#
_cell.length_a   1.000
_cell.length_b   1.000
_cell.length_c   1.000
_cell.angle_alpha   90.00
_cell.angle_beta   90.00
_cell.angle_gamma   90.00
#
_symmetry.space_group_name_H-M   'P 1'
#
loop_
_entity.id
_entity.type
_entity.pdbx_description
1 polymer ?
#
loop_
_entity_poly.entity_id
_entity_poly.type
_entity_poly.pdbx_seq_one_letter_code
_entity_poly.pdbx_strand_id
1 'polypeptide(L)' 'MLVGNKADKQVEREVSQQEGAALAKDLGCDFIESSAKTCYNVEKAFYDVVRTIRCRRQGLMNTARRRDRKKKCAIM' A
#
# COMPACT_ATOMS: atom_id res chain seq x y z
N MET A 1 3.20 4.57 -2.00
CA MET A 1 1.93 3.84 -1.92
C MET A 1 1.48 3.64 -3.35
N LEU A 2 1.22 2.41 -3.75
CA LEU A 2 0.70 2.02 -5.04
C LEU A 2 -0.83 1.95 -4.96
N VAL A 3 -1.52 2.57 -5.93
CA VAL A 3 -2.98 2.61 -5.96
C VAL A 3 -3.48 1.97 -7.24
N GLY A 4 -4.20 0.85 -7.12
CA GLY A 4 -4.92 0.22 -8.22
C GLY A 4 -6.28 0.90 -8.42
N ASN A 5 -6.35 1.90 -9.29
CA ASN A 5 -7.61 2.59 -9.60
C ASN A 5 -8.49 1.75 -10.55
N LYS A 6 -9.80 2.06 -10.59
CA LYS A 6 -10.82 1.40 -11.42
C LYS A 6 -11.14 -0.04 -11.00
N ALA A 7 -11.10 -0.32 -9.69
CA ALA A 7 -11.43 -1.62 -9.14
C ALA A 7 -12.87 -2.12 -9.44
N ASP A 8 -13.76 -1.24 -9.90
CA ASP A 8 -15.12 -1.57 -10.35
C ASP A 8 -15.15 -2.39 -11.64
N LYS A 9 -14.12 -2.31 -12.48
CA LYS A 9 -14.02 -3.06 -13.74
C LYS A 9 -13.41 -4.45 -13.53
N GLN A 10 -14.09 -5.30 -12.75
CA GLN A 10 -13.61 -6.66 -12.49
C GLN A 10 -13.53 -7.54 -13.74
N VAL A 11 -14.43 -7.32 -14.71
CA VAL A 11 -14.48 -8.10 -15.96
C VAL A 11 -13.34 -7.76 -16.91
N GLU A 12 -12.86 -6.51 -16.90
CA GLU A 12 -11.72 -6.04 -17.71
C GLU A 12 -10.42 -6.00 -16.90
N ARG A 13 -10.35 -6.76 -15.79
CA ARG A 13 -9.18 -6.77 -14.93
C ARG A 13 -8.03 -7.52 -15.61
N GLU A 14 -7.01 -6.77 -16.01
CA GLU A 14 -5.77 -7.34 -16.56
C GLU A 14 -4.74 -7.67 -15.46
N VAL A 15 -4.79 -6.97 -14.33
CA VAL A 15 -3.82 -7.13 -13.22
C VAL A 15 -4.55 -7.69 -12.00
N SER A 16 -4.09 -8.83 -11.50
CA SER A 16 -4.61 -9.40 -10.28
C SER A 16 -4.20 -8.59 -9.05
N GLN A 17 -5.00 -8.67 -7.98
CA GLN A 17 -4.64 -8.07 -6.69
C GLN A 17 -3.30 -8.58 -6.17
N GLN A 18 -2.97 -9.85 -6.43
CA GLN A 18 -1.74 -10.49 -5.98
C GLN A 18 -0.52 -9.91 -6.69
N GLU A 19 -0.60 -9.70 -8.00
CA GLU A 19 0.45 -9.04 -8.78
C GLU A 19 0.66 -7.59 -8.34
N GLY A 20 -0.43 -6.85 -8.13
CA GLY A 20 -0.36 -5.48 -7.60
C GLY A 20 0.31 -5.42 -6.22
N ALA A 21 -0.05 -6.35 -5.33
CA ALA A 21 0.55 -6.45 -4.00
C ALA A 21 2.03 -6.89 -4.06
N ALA A 22 2.38 -7.81 -4.96
CA ALA A 22 3.76 -8.24 -5.17
C ALA A 22 4.64 -7.07 -5.65
N LEU A 23 4.17 -6.32 -6.66
CA LEU A 23 4.88 -5.14 -7.15
C LEU A 23 5.04 -4.07 -6.06
N ALA A 24 4.00 -3.82 -5.27
CA ALA A 24 4.08 -2.87 -4.17
C ALA A 24 5.11 -3.29 -3.12
N LYS A 25 5.18 -4.60 -2.80
CA LYS A 25 6.17 -5.17 -1.90
C LYS A 25 7.59 -5.01 -2.43
N ASP A 26 7.81 -5.19 -3.73
CA ASP A 26 9.12 -5.02 -4.37
C ASP A 26 9.56 -3.56 -4.38
N LEU A 27 8.62 -2.64 -4.63
CA LEU A 27 8.83 -1.19 -4.48
C LEU A 27 8.91 -0.75 -3.00
N GLY A 28 8.62 -1.64 -2.07
CA GLY A 28 8.60 -1.41 -0.63
C GLY A 28 7.50 -0.44 -0.17
N CYS A 29 6.40 -0.31 -0.90
CA CYS A 29 5.32 0.60 -0.56
C CYS A 29 4.00 -0.15 -0.34
N ASP A 30 3.04 0.50 0.32
CA ASP A 30 1.73 -0.10 0.56
C ASP A 30 0.89 -0.13 -0.72
N PHE A 31 0.02 -1.13 -0.85
CA PHE A 31 -0.92 -1.31 -1.97
C PHE A 31 -2.36 -1.08 -1.51
N ILE A 32 -3.14 -0.36 -2.31
CA ILE A 32 -4.58 -0.22 -2.10
C ILE A 32 -5.31 -0.17 -3.45
N GLU A 33 -6.47 -0.82 -3.53
CA GLU A 33 -7.34 -0.69 -4.69
C GLU A 33 -8.44 0.33 -4.41
N SER A 34 -8.69 1.19 -5.38
CA SER A 34 -9.71 2.23 -5.32
C SER A 34 -10.55 2.27 -6.60
N SER A 35 -11.74 2.84 -6.50
CA SER A 35 -12.51 3.22 -7.67
C SER A 35 -13.00 4.65 -7.48
N ALA A 36 -12.54 5.54 -8.34
CA ALA A 36 -13.03 6.91 -8.39
C ALA A 36 -14.52 6.98 -8.79
N LYS A 37 -15.02 5.97 -9.52
CA LYS A 37 -16.41 5.93 -9.99
C LYS A 37 -17.39 5.58 -8.88
N THR A 38 -17.03 4.63 -8.02
CA THR A 38 -17.88 4.18 -6.90
C THR A 38 -17.49 4.82 -5.56
N CYS A 39 -16.54 5.76 -5.58
CA CYS A 39 -15.91 6.34 -4.39
C CYS A 39 -15.31 5.28 -3.43
N TYR A 40 -14.98 4.09 -3.96
CA TYR A 40 -14.46 3.00 -3.16
C TYR A 40 -12.99 3.24 -2.79
N ASN A 41 -12.68 3.20 -1.49
CA ASN A 41 -11.33 3.35 -0.91
C ASN A 41 -10.58 4.64 -1.28
N VAL A 42 -11.25 5.63 -1.88
CA VAL A 42 -10.64 6.91 -2.25
C VAL A 42 -10.18 7.64 -0.98
N GLU A 43 -11.09 7.82 0.00
CA GLU A 43 -10.77 8.46 1.27
C GLU A 43 -9.63 7.76 2.01
N LYS A 44 -9.71 6.43 2.11
CA LYS A 44 -8.69 5.62 2.77
C LYS A 44 -7.31 5.82 2.15
N ALA A 45 -7.22 5.82 0.83
CA ALA A 45 -5.97 6.08 0.12
C ALA A 45 -5.39 7.47 0.47
N PHE A 46 -6.21 8.51 0.47
CA PHE A 46 -5.75 9.86 0.85
C PHE A 46 -5.27 9.92 2.31
N TYR A 47 -6.05 9.37 3.25
CA TYR A 47 -5.68 9.36 4.66
C TYR A 47 -4.39 8.58 4.93
N ASP A 48 -4.18 7.43 4.29
CA ASP A 48 -2.99 6.61 4.45
C ASP A 48 -1.72 7.33 3.94
N VAL A 49 -1.82 8.07 2.83
CA VAL A 49 -0.72 8.90 2.31
C VAL A 49 -0.39 10.03 3.27
N VAL A 50 -1.41 10.77 3.74
CA VAL A 50 -1.21 11.89 4.67
C VAL A 50 -0.59 11.39 5.97
N ARG A 51 -1.08 10.27 6.50
CA ARG A 51 -0.53 9.63 7.71
C ARG A 51 0.92 9.23 7.50
N THR A 52 1.23 8.63 6.35
CA THR A 52 2.60 8.27 5.96
C THR A 52 3.53 9.48 5.93
N ILE A 53 3.12 10.58 5.29
CA ILE A 53 3.90 11.82 5.23
C ILE A 53 4.13 12.40 6.64
N ARG A 54 3.08 12.45 7.48
CA ARG A 54 3.18 12.96 8.85
C ARG A 54 4.11 12.10 9.70
N CYS A 55 3.99 10.78 9.65
CA CYS A 55 4.87 9.87 10.37
C CYS A 55 6.34 9.94 9.89
N ARG A 56 6.56 10.20 8.59
CA ARG A 56 7.91 10.41 8.05
C ARG A 56 8.52 11.72 8.55
N ARG A 57 7.73 12.81 8.57
CA ARG A 57 8.15 14.12 9.09
C ARG A 57 8.45 14.08 10.59
N GLN A 58 7.72 13.28 11.36
CA GLN A 58 7.91 13.10 12.80
C GLN A 58 8.98 12.05 13.16
N GLY A 59 9.68 11.46 12.18
CA GLY A 59 10.73 10.45 12.41
C GLY A 59 10.23 9.07 12.89
N LEU A 60 8.92 8.87 13.03
CA LEU A 60 8.31 7.65 13.60
C LEU A 60 8.36 6.45 12.64
N MET A 61 8.37 6.67 11.32
CA MET A 61 8.31 5.59 10.31
C MET A 61 9.52 4.63 10.32
N ASN A 62 10.67 5.06 10.83
CA ASN A 62 11.87 4.21 10.84
C ASN A 62 11.73 3.00 11.77
N THR A 63 10.77 3.02 12.71
CA THR A 63 10.58 1.93 13.69
C THR A 63 9.69 0.79 13.16
N ALA A 64 8.72 1.08 12.29
CA ALA A 64 7.80 0.08 11.74
C ALA A 64 8.48 -0.78 10.67
N ARG A 65 9.15 -0.16 9.67
CA ARG A 65 9.97 -0.89 8.68
C ARG A 65 11.13 -1.66 9.32
N ARG A 66 11.74 -1.14 10.40
CA ARG A 66 12.75 -1.88 11.18
C ARG A 66 12.16 -3.11 11.87
N ARG A 67 10.93 -3.06 12.37
CA ARG A 67 10.26 -4.21 13.02
C ARG A 67 10.00 -5.34 12.01
N ASP A 68 9.54 -5.02 10.81
CA ASP A 68 9.35 -5.99 9.72
C ASP A 68 10.66 -6.61 9.23
N ARG A 69 11.74 -5.82 9.12
CA ARG A 69 13.08 -6.35 8.81
C ARG A 69 13.67 -7.19 9.96
N LYS A 70 13.44 -6.81 11.22
CA LYS A 70 13.93 -7.59 12.39
C LYS A 70 13.27 -8.98 12.50
N LYS A 71 11.99 -9.11 12.13
CA LYS A 71 11.30 -10.41 12.09
C LYS A 71 11.81 -11.36 11.00
N LYS A 72 12.41 -10.84 9.93
CA LYS A 72 13.04 -11.63 8.86
C LYS A 72 14.48 -12.09 9.19
N CYS A 73 15.10 -11.51 10.22
CA CYS A 73 16.44 -11.87 10.68
C CYS A 73 16.43 -12.78 11.93
N ALA A 74 15.41 -13.62 12.09
CA ALA A 74 15.46 -14.74 13.03
C ALA A 74 16.03 -15.95 12.27
N ILE A 75 17.35 -16.12 12.34
CA ILE A 75 18.05 -17.34 11.91
C ILE A 75 18.11 -18.27 13.14
N MET A 76 17.41 -19.41 13.06
CA MET A 76 18.01 -20.76 13.08
C MET A 76 16.95 -21.78 12.72
#